data_AF-A0A443HU88-F1
#
_entry.id   AF-A0A443HU88-F1
#
_cell.length_a   1.000
_cell.length_b   1.000
_cell.length_c   1.000
_cell.angle_alpha   90.00
_cell.angle_beta   90.00
_cell.angle_gamma   90.00
#
_symmetry.space_group_name_H-M   'P 1'
#
loop_
_entity.id
_entity.type
_entity.pdbx_description
1 polymer ?
#
loop_
_entity_poly.entity_id
_entity_poly.type
_entity_poly.pdbx_seq_one_letter_code
_entity_poly.pdbx_strand_id
1 'polypeptide(L)'
;MISLSNILLLIASAATVAGAPAPVTAQETKQALPFSQSSWNEGAVTKYPIHLSCNATQRRQLEIALEETIDLASHARDHILRWGNQSEIYRKYFGNRPSLEAIGAYEVIISGDKGGVLFRCDNPDGNCDLEGYGGHWRGENATDETVICDLSYETRRSLSTMCALGYNVADSKTNTFWAGDLLHRLYHMPAVGQALVEHFSSDYDEALELAANNGSLSTHNSDTLQYFALESYAYDIAVPGVGCPGPEHTHSHETQPTVTTSATSTTTEAPSTTSELPPNCHTHEGGDVHCT
;
A
#
# COMPACT_ATOMS: atom_id res chain seq x y z
N MET A 1 -79.72 -49.93 -10.75
CA MET A 1 -80.51 -50.29 -11.95
C MET A 1 -81.69 -49.34 -12.03
N ILE A 2 -82.11 -48.97 -13.25
CA ILE A 2 -83.15 -47.97 -13.63
C ILE A 2 -82.60 -46.53 -13.60
N SER A 3 -82.87 -45.61 -14.52
CA SER A 3 -83.29 -45.55 -15.94
C SER A 3 -83.36 -44.05 -16.27
N LEU A 4 -83.18 -43.69 -17.53
CA LEU A 4 -83.27 -42.34 -18.10
C LEU A 4 -84.55 -41.56 -17.76
N SER A 5 -84.48 -40.22 -17.69
CA SER A 5 -85.42 -39.33 -18.38
C SER A 5 -85.03 -37.83 -18.38
N ASN A 6 -84.97 -37.25 -19.60
CA ASN A 6 -85.37 -35.91 -20.06
C ASN A 6 -84.96 -34.58 -19.37
N ILE A 7 -84.06 -33.87 -20.07
CA ILE A 7 -84.20 -32.55 -20.73
C ILE A 7 -85.12 -31.50 -20.06
N LEU A 8 -84.55 -30.34 -19.72
CA LEU A 8 -85.18 -29.04 -20.03
C LEU A 8 -84.13 -27.93 -20.29
N LEU A 9 -84.32 -27.28 -21.43
CA LEU A 9 -83.60 -26.11 -21.96
C LEU A 9 -83.87 -24.86 -21.11
N LEU A 10 -82.86 -24.00 -20.90
CA LEU A 10 -83.09 -22.55 -20.78
C LEU A 10 -81.86 -21.78 -21.29
N ILE A 11 -82.17 -20.96 -22.29
CA ILE A 11 -81.30 -20.05 -23.03
C ILE A 11 -81.18 -18.76 -22.22
N ALA A 12 -79.97 -18.22 -22.05
CA ALA A 12 -79.77 -16.84 -21.61
C ALA A 12 -78.69 -16.18 -22.47
N SER A 13 -79.13 -15.12 -23.14
CA SER A 13 -78.42 -14.36 -24.15
C SER A 13 -77.33 -13.45 -23.58
N ALA A 14 -76.37 -13.15 -24.46
CA ALA A 14 -75.15 -12.39 -24.24
C ALA A 14 -75.34 -10.94 -23.78
N ALA A 15 -74.35 -10.43 -23.03
CA ALA A 15 -73.96 -9.03 -23.04
C ALA A 15 -72.45 -8.96 -23.33
N THR A 16 -72.11 -8.53 -24.55
CA THR A 16 -70.74 -8.22 -24.98
C THR A 16 -70.35 -6.84 -24.46
N VAL A 17 -69.39 -6.76 -23.54
CA VAL A 17 -68.75 -5.50 -23.17
C VAL A 17 -67.51 -5.35 -24.05
N ALA A 18 -67.55 -4.39 -24.98
CA ALA A 18 -66.42 -4.00 -25.80
C ALA A 18 -65.40 -3.23 -24.96
N GLY A 19 -64.31 -3.88 -24.55
CA GLY A 19 -63.13 -3.21 -23.98
C GLY A 19 -62.24 -2.71 -25.10
N ALA A 20 -62.00 -1.40 -25.16
CA ALA A 20 -60.99 -0.82 -26.06
C ALA A 20 -59.58 -1.30 -25.64
N PRO A 21 -58.70 -1.73 -26.56
CA PRO A 21 -57.33 -2.03 -26.21
C PRO A 21 -56.61 -0.72 -25.85
N ALA A 22 -56.07 -0.65 -24.63
CA ALA A 22 -55.14 0.41 -24.25
C ALA A 22 -53.90 0.34 -25.17
N PRO A 23 -53.35 1.47 -25.61
CA PRO A 23 -52.13 1.46 -26.41
C PRO A 23 -51.00 0.89 -25.54
N VAL A 24 -50.47 -0.27 -25.94
CA VAL A 24 -49.24 -0.80 -25.37
C VAL A 24 -48.13 0.09 -25.88
N THR A 25 -47.72 1.07 -25.08
CA THR A 25 -46.49 1.82 -25.32
C THR A 25 -45.36 0.81 -25.25
N ALA A 26 -44.79 0.45 -26.40
CA ALA A 26 -43.55 -0.30 -26.43
C ALA A 26 -42.53 0.53 -25.64
N GLN A 27 -42.15 0.05 -24.45
CA GLN A 27 -40.92 0.51 -23.82
C GLN A 27 -39.82 0.10 -24.79
N GLU A 28 -39.33 1.06 -25.58
CA GLU A 28 -38.01 0.97 -26.18
C GLU A 28 -37.06 0.62 -25.04
N THR A 29 -36.71 -0.65 -24.96
CA THR A 29 -35.56 -1.06 -24.20
C THR A 29 -34.42 -0.36 -24.91
N LYS A 30 -33.94 0.76 -24.35
CA LYS A 30 -32.68 1.35 -24.78
C LYS A 30 -31.66 0.24 -24.63
N GLN A 31 -31.38 -0.48 -25.72
CA GLN A 31 -30.28 -1.42 -25.78
C GLN A 31 -29.07 -0.59 -25.36
N ALA A 32 -28.54 -0.88 -24.18
CA ALA A 32 -27.22 -0.42 -23.80
C ALA A 32 -26.33 -0.75 -24.99
N LEU A 33 -25.68 0.27 -25.55
CA LEU A 33 -24.68 0.08 -26.60
C LEU A 33 -23.80 -1.09 -26.16
N PRO A 34 -23.54 -2.08 -27.03
CA PRO A 34 -22.68 -3.19 -26.64
C PRO A 34 -21.38 -2.58 -26.12
N PHE A 35 -21.01 -2.95 -24.89
CA PHE A 35 -19.69 -2.67 -24.34
C PHE A 35 -18.68 -2.96 -25.46
N SER A 36 -17.92 -1.94 -25.86
CA SER A 36 -16.90 -2.03 -26.90
C SER A 36 -16.17 -3.37 -26.77
N GLN A 37 -16.25 -4.24 -27.78
CA GLN A 37 -15.55 -5.52 -27.80
C GLN A 37 -14.06 -5.31 -28.12
N SER A 38 -13.43 -4.33 -27.46
CA SER A 38 -11.98 -4.28 -27.32
C SER A 38 -11.53 -5.43 -26.43
N SER A 39 -10.31 -5.93 -26.62
CA SER A 39 -9.74 -6.90 -25.70
C SER A 39 -9.73 -6.30 -24.28
N TRP A 40 -9.93 -7.11 -23.23
CA TRP A 40 -9.97 -6.60 -21.85
C TRP A 40 -8.68 -5.86 -21.45
N ASN A 41 -7.56 -6.18 -22.12
CA ASN A 41 -6.24 -5.61 -21.93
C ASN A 41 -5.80 -4.67 -23.06
N GLU A 42 -6.71 -4.22 -23.92
CA GLU A 42 -6.35 -3.26 -24.97
C GLU A 42 -5.85 -1.95 -24.35
N GLY A 43 -4.63 -1.53 -24.73
CA GLY A 43 -3.97 -0.35 -24.17
C GLY A 43 -3.25 -0.57 -22.83
N ALA A 44 -3.28 -1.79 -22.27
CA ALA A 44 -2.68 -2.06 -20.97
C ALA A 44 -1.16 -1.88 -20.98
N VAL A 45 -0.64 -1.21 -19.96
CA VAL A 45 0.80 -0.97 -19.78
C VAL A 45 1.34 -1.97 -18.75
N THR A 46 2.14 -2.92 -19.21
CA THR A 46 2.62 -4.04 -18.38
C THR A 46 4.02 -3.85 -17.81
N LYS A 47 4.70 -2.75 -18.16
CA LYS A 47 6.03 -2.38 -17.64
C LYS A 47 5.99 -0.95 -17.14
N TYR A 48 6.70 -0.68 -16.05
CA TYR A 48 6.82 0.68 -15.52
C TYR A 48 7.50 1.61 -16.54
N PRO A 49 6.83 2.68 -16.97
CA PRO A 49 7.41 3.67 -17.85
C PRO A 49 8.62 4.37 -17.22
N ILE A 50 9.69 4.53 -18.01
CA ILE A 50 10.88 5.31 -17.64
C ILE A 50 11.02 6.44 -18.66
N HIS A 51 11.06 7.67 -18.18
CA HIS A 51 11.16 8.89 -18.97
C HIS A 51 12.49 8.99 -19.72
N LEU A 52 12.52 9.80 -20.78
CA LEU A 52 13.69 9.98 -21.64
C LEU A 52 14.83 10.79 -20.97
N SER A 53 14.57 11.38 -19.81
CA SER A 53 15.61 12.03 -19.02
C SER A 53 16.63 11.05 -18.44
N CYS A 54 16.27 9.77 -18.33
CA CYS A 54 17.19 8.72 -17.92
C CYS A 54 18.09 8.31 -19.09
N ASN A 55 19.40 8.45 -18.90
CA ASN A 55 20.39 7.97 -19.86
C ASN A 55 20.37 6.43 -19.96
N ALA A 56 21.09 5.86 -20.92
CA ALA A 56 21.07 4.42 -21.18
C ALA A 56 21.48 3.56 -19.95
N THR A 57 22.43 4.04 -19.16
CA THR A 57 22.91 3.35 -17.96
C THR A 57 21.90 3.44 -16.82
N GLN A 58 21.35 4.63 -16.56
CA GLN A 58 20.29 4.85 -15.56
C GLN A 58 19.06 4.02 -15.89
N ARG A 59 18.61 4.03 -17.16
CA ARG A 59 17.50 3.22 -17.63
C ARG A 59 17.75 1.73 -17.38
N ARG A 60 18.93 1.22 -17.72
CA ARG A 60 19.24 -0.21 -17.52
C ARG A 60 19.22 -0.59 -16.04
N GLN A 61 19.75 0.25 -15.16
CA GLN A 61 19.70 0.02 -13.72
C GLN A 61 18.26 0.04 -13.20
N LEU A 62 17.45 1.01 -13.62
CA LEU A 62 16.04 1.09 -13.23
C LEU A 62 15.22 -0.09 -13.75
N GLU A 63 15.42 -0.54 -14.98
CA GLU A 63 14.73 -1.73 -15.50
C GLU A 63 15.00 -2.97 -14.64
N ILE A 64 16.26 -3.19 -14.24
CA ILE A 64 16.63 -4.29 -13.33
C ILE A 64 16.01 -4.07 -11.95
N ALA A 65 16.11 -2.87 -11.40
CA ALA A 65 15.56 -2.52 -10.10
C ALA A 65 14.03 -2.70 -10.02
N LEU A 66 13.31 -2.36 -11.09
CA LEU A 66 11.86 -2.53 -11.19
C LEU A 66 11.48 -4.00 -11.31
N GLU A 67 12.28 -4.82 -12.01
CA GLU A 67 12.12 -6.28 -12.00
C GLU A 67 12.33 -6.85 -10.58
N GLU A 68 13.39 -6.45 -9.88
CA GLU A 68 13.62 -6.86 -8.48
C GLU A 68 12.52 -6.37 -7.52
N THR A 69 11.91 -5.23 -7.81
CA THR A 69 10.76 -4.70 -7.03
C THR A 69 9.55 -5.60 -7.20
N ILE A 70 9.29 -6.06 -8.42
CA ILE A 70 8.22 -7.03 -8.71
C ILE A 70 8.51 -8.37 -8.03
N ASP A 71 9.77 -8.83 -8.03
CA ASP A 71 10.16 -10.06 -7.33
C ASP A 71 9.94 -9.94 -5.82
N LEU A 72 10.35 -8.81 -5.22
CA LEU A 72 10.16 -8.53 -3.79
C LEU A 72 8.67 -8.49 -3.41
N ALA A 73 7.85 -7.75 -4.17
CA ALA A 73 6.41 -7.66 -3.94
C ALA A 73 5.71 -9.01 -4.16
N SER A 74 6.08 -9.75 -5.21
CA SER A 74 5.54 -11.08 -5.50
C SER A 74 5.83 -12.05 -4.37
N HIS A 75 7.07 -12.04 -3.88
CA HIS A 75 7.45 -12.86 -2.73
C HIS A 75 6.64 -12.51 -1.48
N ALA A 76 6.53 -11.21 -1.15
CA ALA A 76 5.77 -10.75 0.01
C ALA A 76 4.31 -11.24 -0.06
N ARG A 77 3.64 -11.05 -1.20
CA ARG A 77 2.30 -11.56 -1.46
C ARG A 77 2.23 -13.08 -1.27
N ASP A 78 3.15 -13.83 -1.86
CA ASP A 78 3.16 -15.29 -1.82
C ASP A 78 3.41 -15.84 -0.41
N HIS A 79 4.25 -15.16 0.39
CA HIS A 79 4.44 -15.46 1.82
C HIS A 79 3.12 -15.32 2.58
N ILE A 80 2.38 -14.23 2.35
CA ILE A 80 1.08 -14.00 2.98
C ILE A 80 0.06 -15.05 2.54
N LEU A 81 -0.01 -15.36 1.25
CA LEU A 81 -0.93 -16.38 0.74
C LEU A 81 -0.62 -17.78 1.29
N ARG A 82 0.65 -18.09 1.51
CA ARG A 82 1.09 -19.39 2.02
C ARG A 82 0.84 -19.54 3.52
N TRP A 83 1.20 -18.54 4.31
CA TRP A 83 1.24 -18.65 5.78
C TRP A 83 0.23 -17.77 6.48
N GLY A 84 -0.08 -16.60 5.91
CA GLY A 84 -0.94 -15.60 6.51
C GLY A 84 -0.61 -15.39 7.98
N ASN A 85 -1.63 -15.45 8.83
CA ASN A 85 -1.48 -15.22 10.27
C ASN A 85 -0.69 -16.30 11.03
N GLN A 86 -0.33 -17.41 10.39
CA GLN A 86 0.53 -18.42 11.01
C GLN A 86 2.01 -17.98 11.00
N SER A 87 2.38 -17.07 10.11
CA SER A 87 3.72 -16.51 10.05
C SER A 87 3.98 -15.57 11.23
N GLU A 88 5.12 -15.74 11.88
CA GLU A 88 5.63 -14.80 12.89
C GLU A 88 5.98 -13.45 12.24
N ILE A 89 6.54 -13.46 11.03
CA ILE A 89 6.85 -12.24 10.26
C ILE A 89 5.56 -11.50 9.90
N TYR A 90 4.50 -12.20 9.48
CA TYR A 90 3.22 -11.55 9.22
C TYR A 90 2.64 -10.90 10.48
N ARG A 91 2.61 -11.63 11.60
CA ARG A 91 2.10 -11.10 12.86
C ARG A 91 2.94 -9.95 13.41
N LYS A 92 4.24 -9.96 13.17
CA LYS A 92 5.16 -8.88 13.54
C LYS A 92 4.75 -7.55 12.90
N TYR A 93 4.41 -7.54 11.62
CA TYR A 93 4.11 -6.31 10.88
C TYR A 93 2.63 -5.98 10.75
N PHE A 94 1.75 -6.99 10.80
CA PHE A 94 0.32 -6.80 10.56
C PHE A 94 -0.56 -7.28 11.72
N GLY A 95 0.02 -7.77 12.81
CA GLY A 95 -0.73 -8.35 13.91
C GLY A 95 -1.63 -9.51 13.43
N ASN A 96 -2.85 -9.59 13.97
CA ASN A 96 -3.83 -10.60 13.56
C ASN A 96 -4.81 -10.13 12.46
N ARG A 97 -4.44 -9.11 11.66
CA ARG A 97 -5.34 -8.53 10.67
C ARG A 97 -5.64 -9.48 9.50
N PRO A 98 -6.80 -9.30 8.83
CA PRO A 98 -7.06 -9.93 7.55
C PRO A 98 -5.97 -9.60 6.52
N SER A 99 -5.55 -10.61 5.76
CA SER A 99 -4.45 -10.47 4.79
C SER A 99 -4.82 -9.76 3.49
N LEU A 100 -6.10 -9.54 3.24
CA LEU A 100 -6.61 -9.05 1.95
C LEU A 100 -5.98 -7.71 1.53
N GLU A 101 -5.83 -6.80 2.48
CA GLU A 101 -5.31 -5.45 2.20
C GLU A 101 -3.81 -5.50 1.88
N ALA A 102 -3.00 -6.22 2.67
CA ALA A 102 -1.58 -6.39 2.39
C ALA A 102 -1.35 -7.15 1.07
N ILE A 103 -2.12 -8.20 0.80
CA ILE A 103 -2.08 -8.91 -0.50
C ILE A 103 -2.40 -7.94 -1.64
N GLY A 104 -3.47 -7.15 -1.50
CA GLY A 104 -3.91 -6.19 -2.50
C GLY A 104 -2.85 -5.12 -2.78
N ALA A 105 -2.21 -4.59 -1.74
CA ALA A 105 -1.15 -3.59 -1.86
C ALA A 105 0.01 -4.10 -2.74
N TYR A 106 0.49 -5.32 -2.52
CA TYR A 106 1.51 -5.92 -3.37
C TYR A 106 0.98 -6.30 -4.76
N GLU A 107 -0.24 -6.81 -4.88
CA GLU A 107 -0.81 -7.25 -6.15
C GLU A 107 -0.97 -6.09 -7.14
N VAL A 108 -1.33 -4.89 -6.67
CA VAL A 108 -1.41 -3.70 -7.53
C VAL A 108 -0.05 -3.36 -8.15
N ILE A 109 1.05 -3.54 -7.41
CA ILE A 109 2.41 -3.34 -7.93
C ILE A 109 2.75 -4.41 -8.98
N ILE A 110 2.48 -5.67 -8.68
CA ILE A 110 2.82 -6.81 -9.53
C ILE A 110 2.02 -6.77 -10.85
N SER A 111 0.71 -6.73 -10.74
CA SER A 111 -0.22 -7.01 -11.85
C SER A 111 -1.04 -5.81 -12.29
N GLY A 112 -1.04 -4.70 -11.54
CA GLY A 112 -1.75 -3.48 -11.93
C GLY A 112 -1.22 -2.88 -13.23
N ASP A 113 -2.08 -2.10 -13.89
CA ASP A 113 -1.70 -1.30 -15.05
C ASP A 113 -0.69 -0.23 -14.63
N LYS A 114 0.45 -0.17 -15.34
CA LYS A 114 1.59 0.66 -14.96
C LYS A 114 1.61 2.00 -15.70
N GLY A 115 0.56 2.32 -16.46
CA GLY A 115 0.46 3.52 -17.27
C GLY A 115 0.29 4.81 -16.47
N GLY A 116 -0.23 4.71 -15.24
CA GLY A 116 -0.36 5.82 -14.28
C GLY A 116 0.88 6.02 -13.41
N VAL A 117 2.06 5.62 -13.88
CA VAL A 117 3.35 5.77 -13.19
C VAL A 117 4.43 6.16 -14.20
N LEU A 118 5.34 7.05 -13.82
CA LEU A 118 6.49 7.42 -14.64
C LEU A 118 7.73 7.70 -13.76
N PHE A 119 8.80 6.96 -14.04
CA PHE A 119 10.11 7.18 -13.41
C PHE A 119 10.95 8.16 -14.22
N ARG A 120 11.60 9.11 -13.54
CA ARG A 120 12.41 10.17 -14.17
C ARG A 120 13.79 10.26 -13.55
N CYS A 121 14.75 10.80 -14.30
CA CYS A 121 16.14 11.00 -13.84
C CYS A 121 16.63 12.45 -13.98
N ASP A 122 15.78 13.37 -14.45
CA ASP A 122 15.98 14.81 -14.37
C ASP A 122 15.52 15.33 -13.01
N ASN A 123 15.94 16.55 -12.64
CA ASN A 123 15.59 17.21 -11.39
C ASN A 123 14.63 18.40 -11.63
N PRO A 124 13.39 18.17 -12.09
CA PRO A 124 12.48 19.27 -12.45
C PRO A 124 12.06 20.13 -11.24
N ASP A 125 12.09 19.57 -10.03
CA ASP A 125 11.66 20.25 -8.81
C ASP A 125 12.83 20.78 -7.96
N GLY A 126 14.08 20.54 -8.36
CA GLY A 126 15.27 20.96 -7.60
C GLY A 126 15.64 20.05 -6.41
N ASN A 127 14.75 19.16 -5.97
CA ASN A 127 14.95 18.35 -4.75
C ASN A 127 16.14 17.38 -4.80
N CYS A 128 16.66 17.00 -5.98
CA CYS A 128 17.90 16.20 -6.04
C CYS A 128 19.15 16.97 -5.61
N ASP A 129 19.07 18.30 -5.49
CA ASP A 129 20.17 19.12 -5.00
C ASP A 129 20.20 19.18 -3.46
N LEU A 130 19.20 18.62 -2.79
CA LEU A 130 19.14 18.49 -1.34
C LEU A 130 20.01 17.33 -0.86
N GLU A 131 20.77 17.56 0.21
CA GLU A 131 21.65 16.55 0.78
C GLU A 131 20.86 15.32 1.23
N GLY A 132 21.31 14.14 0.83
CA GLY A 132 20.70 12.85 1.21
C GLY A 132 19.48 12.43 0.39
N TYR A 133 19.02 13.23 -0.58
CA TYR A 133 17.88 12.87 -1.41
C TYR A 133 18.25 11.85 -2.49
N GLY A 134 17.75 10.62 -2.33
CA GLY A 134 17.81 9.57 -3.36
C GLY A 134 16.78 9.76 -4.49
N GLY A 135 15.85 10.70 -4.33
CA GLY A 135 14.72 10.91 -5.22
C GLY A 135 13.44 11.22 -4.44
N HIS A 136 12.39 11.63 -5.13
CA HIS A 136 11.13 12.04 -4.52
C HIS A 136 9.93 11.73 -5.41
N TRP A 137 8.74 11.63 -4.81
CA TRP A 137 7.47 11.77 -5.53
C TRP A 137 7.22 13.25 -5.81
N ARG A 138 6.72 13.59 -7.01
CA ARG A 138 6.55 14.99 -7.42
C ARG A 138 5.29 15.65 -6.85
N GLY A 139 4.43 14.92 -6.12
CA GLY A 139 3.24 15.48 -5.49
C GLY A 139 2.33 16.18 -6.49
N GLU A 140 1.82 17.36 -6.13
CA GLU A 140 0.94 18.16 -6.99
C GLU A 140 1.59 18.63 -8.30
N ASN A 141 2.92 18.66 -8.41
CA ASN A 141 3.60 19.06 -9.65
C ASN A 141 3.43 18.04 -10.77
N ALA A 142 3.33 16.74 -10.42
CA ALA A 142 2.98 15.63 -11.30
C ALA A 142 2.76 14.36 -10.48
N THR A 143 1.51 14.07 -10.13
CA THR A 143 1.15 13.01 -9.16
C THR A 143 1.55 11.61 -9.61
N ASP A 144 1.70 11.39 -10.91
CA ASP A 144 2.02 10.08 -11.47
C ASP A 144 3.53 9.89 -11.68
N GLU A 145 4.35 10.85 -11.23
CA GLU A 145 5.79 10.89 -11.49
C GLU A 145 6.63 10.78 -10.21
N THR A 146 7.67 9.95 -10.27
CA THR A 146 8.75 9.94 -9.27
C THR A 146 10.09 10.20 -9.93
N VAL A 147 10.91 11.00 -9.25
CA VAL A 147 12.27 11.34 -9.64
C VAL A 147 13.25 10.43 -8.89
N ILE A 148 14.24 9.93 -9.62
CA ILE A 148 15.38 9.17 -9.10
C ILE A 148 16.62 10.06 -9.23
N CYS A 149 17.22 10.41 -8.09
CA CYS A 149 18.43 11.23 -8.03
C CYS A 149 19.70 10.37 -8.15
N ASP A 150 20.82 11.01 -8.47
CA ASP A 150 22.13 10.35 -8.63
C ASP A 150 22.55 9.54 -7.40
N LEU A 151 22.24 10.03 -6.20
CA LEU A 151 22.52 9.33 -4.95
C LEU A 151 21.94 7.90 -4.92
N SER A 152 20.77 7.66 -5.53
CA SER A 152 20.21 6.30 -5.59
C SER A 152 21.06 5.37 -6.45
N TYR A 153 21.59 5.86 -7.57
CA TYR A 153 22.48 5.06 -8.42
C TYR A 153 23.83 4.73 -7.77
N GLU A 154 24.25 5.53 -6.80
CA GLU A 154 25.51 5.32 -6.08
C GLU A 154 25.36 4.42 -4.84
N THR A 155 24.19 4.44 -4.20
CA THR A 155 24.01 3.86 -2.85
C THR A 155 23.08 2.65 -2.81
N ARG A 156 22.13 2.54 -3.74
CA ARG A 156 21.17 1.43 -3.76
C ARG A 156 21.83 0.16 -4.26
N ARG A 157 21.63 -0.92 -3.52
CA ARG A 157 22.15 -2.24 -3.86
C ARG A 157 21.07 -3.09 -4.54
N SER A 158 21.52 -4.08 -5.31
CA SER A 158 20.64 -5.13 -5.83
C SER A 158 20.10 -5.98 -4.68
N LEU A 159 18.86 -6.45 -4.83
CA LEU A 159 18.23 -7.38 -3.90
C LEU A 159 19.03 -8.69 -3.74
N SER A 160 19.88 -9.05 -4.71
CA SER A 160 20.78 -10.21 -4.63
C SER A 160 21.80 -10.11 -3.49
N THR A 161 21.99 -8.92 -2.91
CA THR A 161 22.89 -8.70 -1.76
C THR A 161 22.13 -8.57 -0.44
N MET A 162 20.87 -9.03 -0.38
CA MET A 162 20.08 -9.08 0.86
C MET A 162 20.85 -9.83 1.96
N CYS A 163 20.83 -9.29 3.18
CA CYS A 163 21.59 -9.78 4.34
C CYS A 163 23.13 -9.78 4.20
N ALA A 164 23.68 -9.23 3.12
CA ALA A 164 25.12 -9.10 2.95
C ALA A 164 25.64 -7.75 3.46
N LEU A 165 26.96 -7.71 3.69
CA LEU A 165 27.70 -6.49 4.07
C LEU A 165 27.16 -5.83 5.34
N GLY A 166 26.70 -6.63 6.30
CA GLY A 166 26.23 -6.15 7.60
C GLY A 166 24.80 -5.59 7.61
N TYR A 167 24.06 -5.69 6.50
CA TYR A 167 22.66 -5.29 6.48
C TYR A 167 21.81 -6.18 7.38
N ASN A 168 20.95 -5.54 8.18
CA ASN A 168 19.88 -6.19 8.92
C ASN A 168 18.61 -5.32 8.84
N VAL A 169 17.44 -5.94 8.92
CA VAL A 169 16.16 -5.26 8.66
C VAL A 169 15.87 -4.16 9.69
N ALA A 170 16.15 -4.41 10.97
CA ALA A 170 15.83 -3.47 12.05
C ALA A 170 16.68 -2.18 12.03
N ASP A 171 18.01 -2.31 11.92
CA ASP A 171 18.93 -1.17 12.07
C ASP A 171 19.32 -0.50 10.75
N SER A 172 19.04 -1.14 9.60
CA SER A 172 19.45 -0.63 8.29
C SER A 172 18.29 0.04 7.57
N LYS A 173 18.59 1.09 6.80
CA LYS A 173 17.57 1.79 6.00
C LYS A 173 16.89 0.82 5.04
N THR A 174 15.55 0.81 5.02
CA THR A 174 14.75 -0.01 4.08
C THR A 174 15.07 0.27 2.62
N ASN A 175 15.41 1.53 2.34
CA ASN A 175 15.82 1.97 1.02
C ASN A 175 17.25 1.53 0.64
N THR A 176 17.97 0.74 1.45
CA THR A 176 19.31 0.23 1.07
C THR A 176 19.30 -0.56 -0.24
N PHE A 177 18.18 -1.22 -0.56
CA PHE A 177 18.00 -1.93 -1.83
C PHE A 177 17.13 -1.14 -2.78
N TRP A 178 17.45 -1.21 -4.07
CA TRP A 178 16.61 -0.68 -5.14
C TRP A 178 15.16 -1.15 -5.02
N ALA A 179 14.96 -2.46 -4.86
CA ALA A 179 13.64 -3.05 -4.73
C ALA A 179 12.83 -2.48 -3.55
N GLY A 180 13.49 -2.26 -2.40
CA GLY A 180 12.87 -1.65 -1.24
C GLY A 180 12.48 -0.20 -1.50
N ASP A 181 13.42 0.63 -1.99
CA ASP A 181 13.18 2.05 -2.27
C ASP A 181 12.06 2.26 -3.30
N LEU A 182 12.07 1.50 -4.40
CA LEU A 182 11.06 1.60 -5.45
C LEU A 182 9.69 1.09 -5.00
N LEU A 183 9.61 0.02 -4.20
CA LEU A 183 8.37 -0.46 -3.59
C LEU A 183 7.66 0.66 -2.82
N HIS A 184 8.42 1.37 -1.98
CA HIS A 184 7.91 2.49 -1.19
C HIS A 184 7.44 3.66 -2.08
N ARG A 185 8.27 4.08 -3.04
CA ARG A 185 7.94 5.17 -3.98
C ARG A 185 6.68 4.88 -4.79
N LEU A 186 6.46 3.63 -5.18
CA LEU A 186 5.27 3.24 -5.91
C LEU A 186 4.01 3.51 -5.08
N TYR A 187 4.01 3.26 -3.76
CA TYR A 187 2.85 3.57 -2.92
C TYR A 187 2.50 5.06 -2.87
N HIS A 188 3.45 5.97 -3.09
CA HIS A 188 3.15 7.40 -3.23
C HIS A 188 2.36 7.74 -4.51
N MET A 189 2.40 6.89 -5.54
CA MET A 189 1.69 7.15 -6.79
C MET A 189 0.20 6.79 -6.64
N PRO A 190 -0.75 7.66 -7.03
CA PRO A 190 -2.19 7.38 -6.90
C PRO A 190 -2.65 6.10 -7.60
N ALA A 191 -2.04 5.75 -8.73
CA ALA A 191 -2.34 4.52 -9.46
C ALA A 191 -2.01 3.24 -8.66
N VAL A 192 -1.19 3.35 -7.62
CA VAL A 192 -0.76 2.23 -6.78
C VAL A 192 -1.29 2.36 -5.36
N GLY A 193 -0.90 3.40 -4.62
CA GLY A 193 -1.29 3.56 -3.22
C GLY A 193 -2.72 4.04 -3.00
N GLN A 194 -3.35 4.64 -4.02
CA GLN A 194 -4.77 5.03 -4.01
C GLN A 194 -5.18 5.94 -2.85
N ALA A 195 -4.24 6.72 -2.29
CA ALA A 195 -4.42 7.49 -1.05
C ALA A 195 -4.94 6.64 0.13
N LEU A 196 -4.70 5.34 0.06
CA LEU A 196 -4.97 4.37 1.10
C LEU A 196 -3.68 3.91 1.74
N VAL A 197 -2.63 3.70 0.92
CA VAL A 197 -1.29 3.40 1.42
C VAL A 197 -0.50 4.70 1.58
N GLU A 198 -0.20 5.07 2.83
CA GLU A 198 0.49 6.32 3.20
C GLU A 198 1.52 6.07 4.31
N HIS A 199 2.16 7.14 4.81
CA HIS A 199 3.03 7.06 5.97
C HIS A 199 2.24 7.23 7.27
N PHE A 200 1.92 6.12 7.92
CA PHE A 200 1.36 6.08 9.27
C PHE A 200 2.42 5.80 10.35
N SER A 201 3.63 5.45 9.93
CA SER A 201 4.86 5.40 10.72
C SER A 201 6.05 5.66 9.81
N SER A 202 7.21 6.02 10.35
CA SER A 202 8.39 6.37 9.52
C SER A 202 9.63 5.49 9.77
N ASP A 203 9.65 4.72 10.87
CA ASP A 203 10.77 3.82 11.18
C ASP A 203 10.31 2.41 11.59
N TYR A 204 11.31 1.56 11.89
CA TYR A 204 11.12 0.17 12.24
C TYR A 204 10.29 0.01 13.51
N ASP A 205 10.64 0.72 14.58
CA ASP A 205 9.99 0.55 15.89
C ASP A 205 8.56 1.08 15.86
N GLU A 206 8.32 2.22 15.20
CA GLU A 206 6.98 2.76 15.00
C GLU A 206 6.13 1.83 14.09
N ALA A 207 6.72 1.19 13.09
CA ALA A 207 6.01 0.22 12.24
C ALA A 207 5.55 -1.02 13.03
N LEU A 208 6.35 -1.47 14.00
CA LEU A 208 5.98 -2.56 14.90
C LEU A 208 4.94 -2.12 15.93
N GLU A 209 5.06 -0.91 16.48
CA GLU A 209 4.09 -0.35 17.40
C GLU A 209 2.71 -0.20 16.73
N LEU A 210 2.68 0.26 15.48
CA LEU A 210 1.46 0.37 14.68
C LEU A 210 0.75 -0.99 14.52
N ALA A 211 1.53 -2.06 14.36
CA ALA A 211 1.02 -3.42 14.27
C ALA A 211 0.45 -3.90 15.63
N ALA A 212 1.16 -3.63 16.72
CA ALA A 212 0.83 -4.05 18.08
C ALA A 212 -0.46 -3.38 18.61
N ASN A 213 -0.67 -2.10 18.28
CA ASN A 213 -1.79 -1.30 18.79
C ASN A 213 -3.13 -1.56 18.07
N ASN A 214 -3.26 -2.62 17.27
CA ASN A 214 -4.51 -3.08 16.62
C ASN A 214 -5.24 -2.04 15.73
N GLY A 215 -4.65 -0.87 15.41
CA GLY A 215 -5.23 0.10 14.47
C GLY A 215 -5.10 -0.33 13.01
N SER A 216 -6.17 -0.30 12.21
CA SER A 216 -6.24 -0.82 10.82
C SER A 216 -5.17 -0.31 9.85
N LEU A 217 -4.35 0.64 10.27
CA LEU A 217 -3.39 1.37 9.46
C LEU A 217 -2.11 0.60 9.16
N SER A 218 -1.77 -0.47 9.88
CA SER A 218 -0.50 -1.19 9.61
C SER A 218 -0.47 -1.88 8.24
N THR A 219 -1.63 -2.31 7.72
CA THR A 219 -1.78 -2.82 6.34
C THR A 219 -1.84 -1.71 5.29
N HIS A 220 -1.95 -0.46 5.73
CA HIS A 220 -2.02 0.76 4.92
C HIS A 220 -0.74 1.60 5.05
N ASN A 221 0.23 1.16 5.84
CA ASN A 221 1.47 1.89 6.04
C ASN A 221 2.52 1.47 5.02
N SER A 222 3.01 2.41 4.20
CA SER A 222 4.03 2.14 3.19
C SER A 222 5.29 1.53 3.79
N ASP A 223 5.69 1.99 4.98
CA ASP A 223 6.90 1.52 5.65
C ASP A 223 6.70 0.11 6.24
N THR A 224 5.56 -0.17 6.87
CA THR A 224 5.23 -1.53 7.33
C THR A 224 5.21 -2.54 6.17
N LEU A 225 4.60 -2.17 5.03
CA LEU A 225 4.62 -3.00 3.82
C LEU A 225 6.04 -3.19 3.28
N GLN A 226 6.88 -2.16 3.35
CA GLN A 226 8.27 -2.24 2.91
C GLN A 226 9.10 -3.16 3.81
N TYR A 227 9.01 -2.99 5.13
CA TYR A 227 9.71 -3.82 6.11
C TYR A 227 9.29 -5.30 6.02
N PHE A 228 7.98 -5.58 5.94
CA PHE A 228 7.50 -6.95 5.78
C PHE A 228 8.05 -7.60 4.50
N ALA A 229 8.06 -6.87 3.38
CA ALA A 229 8.55 -7.40 2.12
C ALA A 229 10.04 -7.75 2.20
N LEU A 230 10.85 -6.86 2.78
CA LEU A 230 12.29 -7.08 2.97
C LEU A 230 12.58 -8.24 3.93
N GLU A 231 11.87 -8.33 5.06
CA GLU A 231 12.12 -9.39 6.05
C GLU A 231 11.64 -10.76 5.58
N SER A 232 10.46 -10.84 4.95
CA SER A 232 10.00 -12.10 4.37
C SER A 232 10.95 -12.61 3.29
N TYR A 233 11.42 -11.73 2.39
CA TYR A 233 12.42 -12.09 1.37
C TYR A 233 13.75 -12.51 2.00
N ALA A 234 14.20 -11.80 3.03
CA ALA A 234 15.40 -12.16 3.77
C ALA A 234 15.28 -13.57 4.36
N TYR A 235 14.15 -13.87 5.01
CA TYR A 235 13.91 -15.12 5.70
C TYR A 235 13.69 -16.31 4.77
N ASP A 236 12.94 -16.15 3.68
CA ASP A 236 12.57 -17.27 2.81
C ASP A 236 13.58 -17.49 1.68
N ILE A 237 14.19 -16.42 1.15
CA ILE A 237 15.06 -16.48 -0.04
C ILE A 237 16.52 -16.25 0.31
N ALA A 238 16.85 -15.11 0.94
CA ALA A 238 18.25 -14.70 1.08
C ALA A 238 19.03 -15.59 2.05
N VAL A 239 18.44 -15.86 3.23
CA VAL A 239 19.00 -16.74 4.25
C VAL A 239 17.89 -17.66 4.78
N PRO A 240 17.54 -18.73 4.05
CA PRO A 240 16.36 -19.55 4.32
C PRO A 240 16.23 -20.02 5.78
N GLY A 241 15.12 -19.66 6.42
CA GLY A 241 14.79 -20.03 7.79
C GLY A 241 15.47 -19.20 8.89
N VAL A 242 16.31 -18.23 8.52
CA VAL A 242 17.08 -17.40 9.47
C VAL A 242 16.90 -15.90 9.18
N GLY A 243 17.01 -15.50 7.93
CA GLY A 243 16.99 -14.09 7.52
C GLY A 243 18.13 -13.25 8.10
N CYS A 244 17.87 -11.95 8.23
CA CYS A 244 18.72 -10.98 8.91
C CYS A 244 17.85 -9.94 9.62
N PRO A 245 16.99 -10.34 10.59
CA PRO A 245 16.02 -9.45 11.20
C PRO A 245 16.68 -8.28 11.96
N GLY A 246 17.89 -8.46 12.46
CA GLY A 246 18.57 -7.49 13.32
C GLY A 246 18.40 -7.84 14.80
N PRO A 247 18.88 -6.98 15.71
CA PRO A 247 18.66 -7.13 17.14
C PRO A 247 17.16 -7.06 17.48
N GLU A 248 16.77 -7.65 18.61
CA GLU A 248 15.44 -7.43 19.16
C GLU A 248 15.38 -6.05 19.81
N HIS A 249 14.50 -5.19 19.31
CA HIS A 249 14.18 -3.92 19.95
C HIS A 249 13.17 -4.20 21.06
N THR A 250 13.64 -4.31 22.31
CA THR A 250 12.71 -4.35 23.44
C THR A 250 12.08 -2.98 23.57
N HIS A 251 10.76 -2.87 23.39
CA HIS A 251 9.98 -1.69 23.74
C HIS A 251 10.08 -1.45 25.26
N SER A 252 11.22 -0.91 25.69
CA SER A 252 11.34 -0.30 27.00
C SER A 252 10.59 1.01 26.86
N HIS A 253 9.34 1.06 27.32
CA HIS A 253 8.81 2.32 27.78
C HIS A 253 9.84 2.85 28.78
N GLU A 254 10.63 3.85 28.38
CA GLU A 254 11.43 4.61 29.31
C GLU A 254 10.44 5.29 30.27
N THR A 255 10.04 4.57 31.31
CA THR A 255 9.72 5.19 32.59
C THR A 255 10.97 5.96 32.96
N GLN A 256 10.89 7.27 32.71
CA GLN A 256 11.83 8.28 33.14
C GLN A 256 12.44 7.89 34.50
N PRO A 257 13.78 7.85 34.64
CA PRO A 257 14.38 7.42 35.88
C PRO A 257 13.98 8.39 36.98
N THR A 258 13.29 7.88 38.01
CA THR A 258 13.08 8.60 39.26
C THR A 258 14.44 8.79 39.94
N VAL A 259 15.15 9.85 39.58
CA VAL A 259 16.42 10.21 40.19
C VAL A 259 16.12 10.67 41.63
N THR A 260 16.43 9.78 42.57
CA THR A 260 16.47 10.13 43.99
C THR A 260 17.83 10.77 44.25
N THR A 261 17.91 12.10 44.26
CA THR A 261 19.10 12.79 44.79
C THR A 261 18.76 13.98 45.67
N SER A 262 19.44 13.96 46.81
CA SER A 262 19.48 14.90 47.90
C SER A 262 19.54 16.37 47.51
N ALA A 263 18.94 17.17 48.40
CA ALA A 263 18.87 18.61 48.43
C ALA A 263 20.18 19.33 48.06
N THR A 264 20.09 20.25 47.10
CA THR A 264 20.85 21.50 47.12
C THR A 264 20.00 22.60 46.47
N SER A 265 19.86 23.70 47.19
CA SER A 265 19.01 24.86 46.91
C SER A 265 19.42 25.62 45.64
N THR A 266 18.47 25.86 44.75
CA THR A 266 18.50 26.97 43.79
C THR A 266 17.09 27.31 43.32
N THR A 267 16.93 28.56 42.90
CA THR A 267 15.73 29.41 42.85
C THR A 267 14.56 28.90 42.01
N THR A 268 13.36 29.08 42.55
CA THR A 268 12.03 28.80 41.96
C THR A 268 11.76 29.68 40.74
N GLU A 269 11.60 29.06 39.58
CA GLU A 269 10.93 29.66 38.41
C GLU A 269 9.67 28.82 38.10
N ALA A 270 8.59 29.51 37.74
CA ALA A 270 7.25 28.94 37.66
C ALA A 270 7.08 27.95 36.48
N PRO A 271 6.28 26.88 36.62
CA PRO A 271 6.06 25.92 35.55
C PRO A 271 5.24 26.57 34.43
N SER A 272 5.78 26.50 33.21
CA SER A 272 5.04 26.81 31.99
C SER A 272 4.13 25.63 31.65
N THR A 273 2.86 25.92 31.42
CA THR A 273 1.82 24.96 31.04
C THR A 273 2.13 24.37 29.67
N THR A 274 2.57 23.11 29.61
CA THR A 274 2.56 22.32 28.37
C THR A 274 1.11 21.94 28.08
N SER A 275 0.55 22.51 27.01
CA SER A 275 -0.73 22.03 26.46
C SER A 275 -0.54 20.59 26.02
N GLU A 276 -1.38 19.68 26.53
CA GLU A 276 -1.49 18.33 26.00
C GLU A 276 -1.90 18.42 24.53
N LEU A 277 -1.14 17.76 23.66
CA LEU A 277 -1.47 17.63 22.25
C LEU A 277 -2.75 16.78 22.09
N PRO A 278 -3.64 17.11 21.13
CA PRO A 278 -4.81 16.29 20.83
C PRO A 278 -4.43 14.83 20.52
N PRO A 279 -5.32 13.84 20.74
CA PRO A 279 -5.01 12.41 20.55
C PRO A 279 -4.54 12.02 19.15
N ASN A 280 -4.80 12.88 18.17
CA ASN A 280 -4.45 12.72 16.77
C ASN A 280 -3.19 13.50 16.38
N CYS A 281 -2.50 14.11 17.34
CA CYS A 281 -1.30 14.90 17.12
C CYS A 281 -0.06 14.30 17.79
N HIS A 282 1.08 14.30 17.10
CA HIS A 282 2.38 13.96 17.67
C HIS A 282 3.48 14.89 17.17
N THR A 283 4.58 14.98 17.91
CA THR A 283 5.70 15.88 17.62
C THR A 283 6.92 15.08 17.18
N HIS A 284 7.55 15.48 16.07
CA HIS A 284 8.81 14.91 15.61
C HIS A 284 10.03 15.59 16.25
N GLU A 285 11.21 14.97 16.11
CA GLU A 285 12.48 15.60 16.45
C GLU A 285 12.68 16.87 15.60
N GLY A 286 12.68 18.04 16.26
CA GLY A 286 12.63 19.35 15.59
C GLY A 286 11.47 20.24 16.06
N GLY A 287 10.48 19.66 16.75
CA GLY A 287 9.36 20.39 17.33
C GLY A 287 8.15 20.56 16.40
N ASP A 288 8.20 19.97 15.20
CA ASP A 288 7.08 19.97 14.26
C ASP A 288 5.97 19.05 14.75
N VAL A 289 4.75 19.60 14.85
CA VAL A 289 3.55 18.89 15.30
C VAL A 289 2.72 18.51 14.08
N HIS A 290 2.49 17.21 13.91
CA HIS A 290 1.58 16.67 12.89
C HIS A 290 0.27 16.24 13.55
N CYS A 291 -0.89 16.60 12.96
CA CYS A 291 -2.23 16.30 13.46
C CYS A 291 -3.09 15.66 12.36
N THR A 292 -3.74 14.52 12.64
CA THR A 292 -4.61 13.77 11.70
C THR A 292 -6.11 13.98 11.88
#